data_AF-A0A0V0SFH6-F1
#
_entry.id   AF-A0A0V0SFH6-F1
#
_cell.length_a   1.000
_cell.length_b   1.000
_cell.length_c   1.000
_cell.angle_alpha   90.00
_cell.angle_beta   90.00
_cell.angle_gamma   90.00
#
_symmetry.space_group_name_H-M   'P 1'
#
loop_
_entity.id
_entity.type
_entity.pdbx_description
1 polymer ?
#
loop_
_entity_poly.entity_id
_entity_poly.type
_entity_poly.pdbx_seq_one_letter_code
_entity_poly.pdbx_strand_id
1 'polypeptide(L)'
;MAYQCTVNYAFVSIPYCKSFNRQHYFHYTVHKSVKKIFGVNKMNFNRRMHPRNFYRNNPPNFAELALQYPDFRQHCAIDIYGKVNFNFKNPDAIRALTNVLLKKDFGLSIEIPPDSLVPRIPGRLNYIHWLQDLAASHFPDESVRCIDIGSGASCIYPLLGAKVCGWKFIAVEKLPDAIECARKNVMKNNLQNLISVVEVDGPINLYNVVEQLGAEMICSFCMCNPPFFDSQRKEGPGNLSFPSRRPAPHSCTVGRHEEMFADGGEVHFVKRIINDSERLRKRVRYHKNFFYYYAFCKT
;
A
#
# COMPACT_ATOMS: atom_id res chain seq x y z
N MET A 1 -4.50 25.40 7.06
CA MET A 1 -3.15 25.07 6.55
C MET A 1 -2.93 23.57 6.69
N ALA A 2 -2.31 22.98 5.67
CA ALA A 2 -2.42 21.60 5.25
C ALA A 2 -2.05 20.53 6.30
N TYR A 3 -2.72 19.38 6.17
CA TYR A 3 -2.24 18.12 6.71
C TYR A 3 -0.83 17.85 6.19
N GLN A 4 0.14 17.80 7.11
CA GLN A 4 1.26 16.89 6.99
C GLN A 4 0.67 15.47 6.99
N CYS A 5 0.41 14.95 5.80
CA CYS A 5 0.59 13.52 5.58
C CYS A 5 2.11 13.32 5.66
N THR A 6 2.64 13.13 6.86
CA THR A 6 4.00 12.60 7.02
C THR A 6 3.89 11.19 6.47
N VAL A 7 4.36 10.98 5.25
CA VAL A 7 4.61 9.64 4.75
C VAL A 7 5.83 9.16 5.52
N ASN A 8 5.59 8.66 6.74
CA ASN A 8 6.63 8.02 7.52
C ASN A 8 6.78 6.62 6.92
N TYR A 9 7.64 6.52 5.91
CA TYR A 9 8.19 5.24 5.52
C TYR A 9 9.12 4.81 6.66
N ALA A 10 8.69 3.86 7.47
CA ALA A 10 9.55 3.26 8.47
C ALA A 10 10.49 2.28 7.76
N PHE A 11 11.69 2.76 7.46
CA PHE A 11 12.84 1.92 7.16
C PHE A 11 13.47 1.49 8.47
N VAL A 12 13.32 0.23 8.85
CA VAL A 12 14.02 -0.29 10.02
C VAL A 12 15.34 -0.88 9.56
N SER A 13 16.39 -0.04 9.52
CA SER A 13 17.78 -0.47 9.50
C SER A 13 18.23 -0.80 10.92
N ILE A 14 18.48 -2.06 11.26
CA ILE A 14 19.22 -2.39 12.48
C ILE A 14 20.60 -2.89 12.07
N PRO A 15 21.67 -2.06 12.17
CA PRO A 15 23.01 -2.56 11.98
C PRO A 15 23.37 -3.54 13.10
N TYR A 16 23.79 -4.75 12.72
CA TYR A 16 24.29 -5.75 13.66
C TYR A 16 25.69 -5.33 14.13
N CYS A 17 25.79 -4.56 15.22
CA CYS A 17 27.04 -4.34 15.92
C CYS A 17 27.19 -5.42 17.01
N LYS A 18 28.11 -6.37 16.81
CA LYS A 18 28.52 -7.35 17.83
C LYS A 18 29.23 -6.62 18.95
N SER A 19 28.46 -6.16 19.93
CA SER A 19 28.81 -5.75 21.29
C SER A 19 27.90 -4.58 21.61
N PHE A 20 27.07 -4.73 22.64
CA PHE A 20 26.81 -3.72 23.68
C PHE A 20 25.65 -4.22 24.54
N ASN A 21 26.02 -4.87 25.65
CA ASN A 21 25.22 -4.85 26.87
C ASN A 21 25.03 -3.38 27.26
N ARG A 22 23.86 -2.78 26.98
CA ARG A 22 23.24 -1.68 27.75
C ARG A 22 21.93 -1.26 27.10
N GLN A 23 20.87 -1.24 27.90
CA GLN A 23 19.59 -0.60 27.58
C GLN A 23 19.82 0.88 27.27
N HIS A 24 19.63 1.29 26.02
CA HIS A 24 19.44 2.71 25.69
C HIS A 24 18.16 2.87 24.87
N TYR A 25 17.14 3.40 25.53
CA TYR A 25 15.96 3.98 24.90
C TYR A 25 16.40 5.19 24.07
N PHE A 26 16.33 5.10 22.74
CA PHE A 26 16.56 6.25 21.87
C PHE A 26 15.31 7.15 21.87
N HIS A 27 15.41 8.27 22.60
CA HIS A 27 14.49 9.40 22.52
C HIS A 27 14.71 10.15 21.20
N TYR A 28 13.65 10.35 20.40
CA TYR A 28 13.68 11.23 19.23
C TYR A 28 13.35 12.67 19.63
N THR A 29 14.29 13.59 19.43
CA THR A 29 14.10 15.04 19.64
C THR A 29 13.78 15.71 18.31
N VAL A 30 12.58 16.29 18.19
CA VAL A 30 12.13 17.07 17.01
C VAL A 30 12.60 18.50 17.16
N HIS A 31 13.58 18.94 16.38
CA HIS A 31 13.96 20.35 16.30
C HIS A 31 12.90 21.15 15.54
N LYS A 32 12.32 22.16 16.20
CA LYS A 32 11.38 23.15 15.63
C LYS A 32 12.11 24.46 15.32
N SER A 33 12.09 24.90 14.07
CA SER A 33 12.39 26.28 13.61
C SER A 33 12.29 26.29 12.07
N VAL A 34 11.68 27.21 11.30
CA VAL A 34 11.12 28.56 11.45
C VAL A 34 10.00 28.73 10.39
N LYS A 35 8.96 29.53 10.68
CA LYS A 35 7.91 29.95 9.73
C LYS A 35 8.32 31.25 9.00
N LYS A 36 7.77 31.36 7.77
CA LYS A 36 7.25 32.58 7.09
C LYS A 36 8.19 33.24 6.07
N ILE A 37 7.78 33.24 4.80
CA ILE A 37 7.70 34.38 3.88
C ILE A 37 6.78 33.99 2.69
N PHE A 38 5.86 34.89 2.39
CA PHE A 38 4.72 35.01 1.48
C PHE A 38 4.53 34.07 0.26
N GLY A 39 3.24 33.79 -0.03
CA GLY A 39 2.71 33.21 -1.28
C GLY A 39 1.96 31.89 -1.07
N VAL A 40 0.63 31.89 -1.24
CA VAL A 40 -0.21 30.68 -1.18
C VAL A 40 0.08 29.82 -2.42
N ASN A 41 1.21 29.11 -2.43
CA ASN A 41 1.40 28.00 -3.34
C ASN A 41 0.56 26.84 -2.82
N LYS A 42 -0.45 26.42 -3.59
CA LYS A 42 -1.03 25.06 -3.50
C LYS A 42 0.16 24.11 -3.34
N MET A 43 0.32 23.47 -2.19
CA MET A 43 1.32 22.42 -2.08
C MET A 43 0.93 21.32 -3.08
N ASN A 44 1.65 21.25 -4.20
CA ASN A 44 1.51 20.18 -5.16
C ASN A 44 1.90 18.88 -4.45
N PHE A 45 0.91 18.10 -4.01
CA PHE A 45 1.08 16.74 -3.47
C PHE A 45 2.00 15.88 -4.35
N ASN A 46 1.99 16.18 -5.64
CA ASN A 46 2.84 15.62 -6.68
C ASN A 46 4.35 15.69 -6.37
N ARG A 47 4.87 16.70 -5.66
CA ARG A 47 6.32 16.77 -5.35
C ARG A 47 6.81 15.60 -4.48
N ARG A 48 5.91 14.93 -3.76
CA ARG A 48 6.21 13.76 -2.92
C ARG A 48 5.98 12.43 -3.63
N MET A 49 5.43 12.44 -4.85
CA MET A 49 5.34 11.23 -5.66
C MET A 49 6.70 10.86 -6.22
N HIS A 50 6.94 9.56 -6.36
CA HIS A 50 8.13 9.01 -6.95
C HIS A 50 8.35 9.60 -8.37
N PRO A 51 9.58 9.92 -8.80
CA PRO A 51 9.84 10.52 -10.11
C PRO A 51 9.24 9.73 -11.30
N ARG A 52 9.27 8.39 -11.24
CA ARG A 52 8.64 7.50 -12.24
C ARG A 52 7.11 7.38 -12.16
N ASN A 53 6.47 7.89 -11.10
CA ASN A 53 5.02 7.84 -10.98
C ASN A 53 4.38 8.79 -11.99
N PHE A 54 3.66 8.28 -12.98
CA PHE A 54 3.11 9.10 -14.06
C PHE A 54 2.10 10.16 -13.57
N TYR A 55 1.40 9.91 -12.45
CA TYR A 55 0.47 10.88 -11.85
C TYR A 55 1.18 12.09 -11.23
N ARG A 56 2.51 12.02 -11.06
CA ARG A 56 3.32 13.14 -10.56
C ARG A 56 3.17 14.38 -11.43
N ASN A 57 3.21 14.23 -12.75
CA ASN A 57 3.06 15.36 -13.66
C ASN A 57 1.69 15.36 -14.36
N ASN A 58 0.93 14.26 -14.25
CA ASN A 58 -0.33 14.05 -14.96
C ASN A 58 -1.44 13.66 -13.96
N PRO A 59 -1.92 14.58 -13.10
CA PRO A 59 -3.01 14.26 -12.18
C PRO A 59 -4.29 13.90 -12.98
N PRO A 60 -5.14 13.00 -12.48
CA PRO A 60 -6.36 12.62 -13.18
C PRO A 60 -7.25 13.81 -13.53
N ASN A 61 -7.60 13.96 -14.81
CA ASN A 61 -8.54 14.97 -15.27
C ASN A 61 -9.98 14.45 -15.14
N PHE A 62 -10.67 14.80 -14.05
CA PHE A 62 -12.01 14.29 -13.78
C PHE A 62 -13.06 14.74 -14.80
N ALA A 63 -12.88 15.89 -15.46
CA ALA A 63 -13.79 16.29 -16.53
C ALA A 63 -13.66 15.34 -17.74
N GLU A 64 -12.43 15.03 -18.14
CA GLU A 64 -12.17 14.07 -19.20
C GLU A 64 -12.66 12.65 -18.83
N LEU A 65 -12.39 12.20 -17.60
CA LEU A 65 -12.86 10.89 -17.13
C LEU A 65 -14.39 10.82 -17.12
N ALA A 66 -15.07 11.86 -16.65
CA ALA A 66 -16.53 11.92 -16.66
C ALA A 66 -17.07 11.89 -18.09
N LEU A 67 -16.41 12.53 -19.07
CA LEU A 67 -16.82 12.48 -20.48
C LEU A 67 -16.65 11.08 -21.09
N GLN A 68 -15.59 10.35 -20.75
CA GLN A 68 -15.29 9.05 -21.37
C GLN A 68 -15.95 7.85 -20.65
N TYR A 69 -16.21 7.95 -19.35
CA TYR A 69 -16.65 6.81 -18.54
C TYR A 69 -17.98 7.11 -17.83
N PRO A 70 -19.14 6.67 -18.37
CA PRO A 70 -20.46 6.90 -17.79
C PRO A 70 -20.59 6.43 -16.33
N ASP A 71 -20.04 5.26 -16.01
CA ASP A 71 -20.05 4.71 -14.65
C ASP A 71 -19.29 5.57 -13.63
N PHE A 72 -18.32 6.37 -14.08
CA PHE A 72 -17.65 7.36 -13.23
C PHE A 72 -18.41 8.69 -13.20
N ARG A 73 -19.03 9.09 -14.33
CA ARG A 73 -19.83 10.30 -14.44
C ARG A 73 -20.98 10.35 -13.44
N GLN A 74 -21.66 9.22 -13.21
CA GLN A 74 -22.78 9.17 -12.24
C GLN A 74 -22.37 9.55 -10.81
N HIS A 75 -21.07 9.49 -10.49
CA HIS A 75 -20.51 9.87 -9.20
C HIS A 75 -19.95 11.30 -9.17
N CYS A 76 -20.12 12.05 -10.24
CA CYS A 76 -19.66 13.42 -10.41
C CYS A 76 -20.84 14.39 -10.42
N ALA A 77 -20.64 15.57 -9.82
CA ALA A 77 -21.54 16.72 -9.97
C ALA A 77 -20.82 17.82 -10.74
N ILE A 78 -21.55 18.63 -11.50
CA ILE A 78 -21.00 19.82 -12.16
C ILE A 78 -21.53 21.04 -11.40
N ASP A 79 -20.64 21.95 -11.00
CA ASP A 79 -21.09 23.21 -10.41
C ASP A 79 -21.48 24.25 -11.47
N ILE A 80 -21.99 25.39 -11.01
CA ILE A 80 -22.44 26.51 -11.85
C ILE A 80 -21.32 27.11 -12.73
N TYR A 81 -20.05 26.80 -12.46
CA TYR A 81 -18.90 27.26 -13.24
C TYR A 81 -18.38 26.17 -14.20
N GLY A 82 -19.11 25.06 -14.36
CA GLY A 82 -18.75 23.96 -15.24
C GLY A 82 -17.64 23.05 -14.67
N LYS A 83 -17.26 23.22 -13.40
CA LYS A 83 -16.21 22.41 -12.79
C LYS A 83 -16.80 21.11 -12.25
N VAL A 84 -16.13 20.00 -12.58
CA VAL A 84 -16.48 18.68 -12.08
C VAL A 84 -16.04 18.54 -10.62
N ASN A 85 -17.03 18.31 -9.76
CA ASN A 85 -16.89 18.01 -8.35
C ASN A 85 -17.11 16.51 -8.13
N PHE A 86 -16.16 15.87 -7.45
CA PHE A 86 -16.19 14.44 -7.18
C PHE A 86 -16.25 14.20 -5.68
N ASN A 87 -17.18 13.35 -5.24
CA ASN A 87 -17.38 13.08 -3.83
C ASN A 87 -16.45 11.98 -3.31
N PHE A 88 -15.31 12.39 -2.75
CA PHE A 88 -14.36 11.48 -2.10
C PHE A 88 -14.88 10.81 -0.82
N LYS A 89 -16.08 11.15 -0.34
CA LYS A 89 -16.70 10.47 0.81
C LYS A 89 -17.61 9.32 0.43
N ASN A 90 -17.89 9.13 -0.86
CA ASN A 90 -18.68 8.00 -1.35
C ASN A 90 -17.74 6.84 -1.74
N PRO A 91 -17.83 5.67 -1.08
CA PRO A 91 -17.01 4.50 -1.41
C PRO A 91 -17.19 4.00 -2.84
N ASP A 92 -18.42 4.04 -3.37
CA ASP A 92 -18.72 3.62 -4.74
C ASP A 92 -18.08 4.57 -5.76
N ALA A 93 -18.10 5.87 -5.46
CA ALA A 93 -17.39 6.85 -6.26
C ALA A 93 -15.88 6.54 -6.29
N ILE A 94 -15.27 6.26 -5.13
CA ILE A 94 -13.85 5.90 -5.06
C ILE A 94 -13.58 4.62 -5.85
N ARG A 95 -14.44 3.60 -5.75
CA ARG A 95 -14.31 2.35 -6.52
C ARG A 95 -14.38 2.59 -8.01
N ALA A 96 -15.34 3.38 -8.47
CA ALA A 96 -15.46 3.77 -9.88
C ALA A 96 -14.21 4.51 -10.36
N LEU A 97 -13.69 5.46 -9.57
CA LEU A 97 -12.44 6.15 -9.89
C LEU A 97 -11.27 5.17 -10.00
N THR A 98 -11.11 4.28 -9.02
CA THR A 98 -10.04 3.26 -9.02
C THR A 98 -10.11 2.37 -10.26
N ASN A 99 -11.29 1.88 -10.62
CA ASN A 99 -11.49 1.06 -11.82
C ASN A 99 -11.20 1.82 -13.11
N VAL A 100 -11.64 3.07 -13.22
CA VAL A 100 -11.37 3.90 -14.41
C VAL A 100 -9.88 4.18 -14.55
N LEU A 101 -9.18 4.53 -13.47
CA LEU A 101 -7.74 4.77 -13.50
C LEU A 101 -6.95 3.50 -13.90
N LEU A 102 -7.30 2.35 -13.33
CA LEU A 102 -6.69 1.07 -13.70
C LEU A 102 -6.92 0.72 -15.17
N LYS A 103 -8.16 0.89 -15.65
CA LYS A 103 -8.52 0.57 -17.03
C LYS A 103 -7.84 1.49 -18.02
N LYS A 104 -7.94 2.81 -17.80
CA LYS A 104 -7.38 3.84 -18.69
C LYS A 104 -5.86 3.77 -18.76
N ASP A 105 -5.21 3.75 -17.60
CA ASP A 105 -3.79 4.03 -17.52
C ASP A 105 -2.91 2.77 -17.52
N PHE A 106 -3.49 1.61 -17.18
CA PHE A 106 -2.77 0.33 -17.07
C PHE A 106 -3.40 -0.81 -17.88
N GLY A 107 -4.57 -0.59 -18.48
CA GLY A 107 -5.33 -1.65 -19.15
C GLY A 107 -5.75 -2.77 -18.19
N LEU A 108 -5.91 -2.46 -16.90
CA LEU A 108 -6.31 -3.42 -15.87
C LEU A 108 -7.80 -3.25 -15.54
N SER A 109 -8.54 -4.35 -15.52
CA SER A 109 -9.95 -4.38 -15.11
C SER A 109 -10.12 -5.28 -13.90
N ILE A 110 -10.63 -4.71 -12.80
CA ILE A 110 -10.84 -5.45 -11.55
C ILE A 110 -12.26 -5.26 -11.03
N GLU A 111 -12.64 -6.16 -10.13
CA GLU A 111 -13.80 -6.07 -9.27
C GLU A 111 -13.32 -5.93 -7.83
N ILE A 112 -14.00 -5.08 -7.06
CA ILE A 112 -13.71 -4.86 -5.65
C ILE A 112 -15.04 -4.96 -4.91
N PRO A 113 -15.19 -5.91 -3.96
CA PRO A 113 -16.41 -6.03 -3.19
C PRO A 113 -16.77 -4.72 -2.45
N PRO A 114 -18.08 -4.46 -2.22
CA PRO A 114 -18.52 -3.21 -1.60
C PRO A 114 -17.89 -2.89 -0.24
N ASP A 115 -17.60 -3.93 0.54
CA ASP A 115 -17.10 -3.90 1.91
C ASP A 115 -15.56 -4.01 2.01
N SER A 116 -14.87 -4.25 0.89
CA SER A 116 -13.40 -4.36 0.85
C SER A 116 -12.70 -3.00 0.78
N LEU A 117 -11.44 -2.98 1.21
CA LEU A 117 -10.60 -1.80 1.10
C LEU A 117 -10.36 -1.39 -0.37
N VAL A 118 -10.74 -0.15 -0.71
CA VAL A 118 -10.56 0.37 -2.08
C VAL A 118 -9.18 1.03 -2.22
N PRO A 119 -8.28 0.51 -3.06
CA PRO A 119 -6.94 1.04 -3.19
C PRO A 119 -6.91 2.36 -3.95
N ARG A 120 -6.01 3.26 -3.55
CA ARG A 120 -5.80 4.57 -4.18
C ARG A 120 -4.56 4.51 -5.08
N ILE A 121 -4.79 4.38 -6.38
CA ILE A 121 -3.77 3.99 -7.37
C ILE A 121 -2.49 4.83 -7.31
N PRO A 122 -2.51 6.17 -7.25
CA PRO A 122 -1.26 6.94 -7.23
C PRO A 122 -0.36 6.61 -6.05
N GLY A 123 -0.95 6.35 -4.87
CA GLY A 123 -0.21 5.95 -3.67
C GLY A 123 0.39 4.55 -3.81
N ARG A 124 -0.39 3.60 -4.33
CA ARG A 124 0.07 2.22 -4.56
C ARG A 124 1.20 2.17 -5.60
N LEU A 125 1.13 2.99 -6.64
CA LEU A 125 2.16 3.08 -7.67
C LEU A 125 3.48 3.68 -7.15
N ASN A 126 3.43 4.68 -6.25
CA ASN A 126 4.65 5.18 -5.60
C ASN A 126 5.43 4.06 -4.92
N TYR A 127 4.70 3.18 -4.24
CA TYR A 127 5.30 2.10 -3.49
C TYR A 127 5.95 1.05 -4.40
N ILE A 128 5.29 0.67 -5.50
CA ILE A 128 5.86 -0.18 -6.53
C ILE A 128 7.15 0.41 -7.10
N HIS A 129 7.17 1.70 -7.44
CA HIS A 129 8.38 2.31 -8.01
C HIS A 129 9.52 2.44 -7.01
N TRP A 130 9.21 2.65 -5.74
CA TRP A 130 10.24 2.71 -4.71
C TRP A 130 10.86 1.31 -4.47
N LEU A 131 10.04 0.26 -4.46
CA LEU A 131 10.51 -1.13 -4.52
C LEU A 131 11.31 -1.43 -5.79
N GLN A 132 10.99 -0.77 -6.90
CA GLN A 132 11.70 -0.94 -8.17
C GLN A 132 13.11 -0.38 -8.13
N ASP A 133 13.33 0.75 -7.46
CA ASP A 133 14.70 1.25 -7.19
C ASP A 133 15.48 0.27 -6.32
N LEU A 134 14.83 -0.25 -5.28
CA LEU A 134 15.45 -1.22 -4.38
C LEU A 134 15.85 -2.49 -5.14
N ALA A 135 14.94 -3.00 -5.98
CA ALA A 135 15.17 -4.19 -6.78
C ALA A 135 16.30 -3.98 -7.80
N ALA A 136 16.31 -2.85 -8.50
CA ALA A 136 17.37 -2.53 -9.45
C ALA A 136 18.76 -2.45 -8.79
N SER A 137 18.82 -1.93 -7.56
CA SER A 137 20.09 -1.83 -6.82
C SER A 137 20.63 -3.17 -6.30
N HIS A 138 19.77 -4.15 -6.03
CA HIS A 138 20.17 -5.38 -5.34
C HIS A 138 20.03 -6.65 -6.17
N PHE A 139 19.21 -6.60 -7.22
CA PHE A 139 18.86 -7.72 -8.11
C PHE A 139 18.85 -7.26 -9.59
N PRO A 140 19.87 -6.53 -10.08
CA PRO A 140 19.84 -5.89 -11.40
C PRO A 140 19.62 -6.88 -12.57
N ASP A 141 20.12 -8.10 -12.43
CA ASP A 141 20.09 -9.12 -13.49
C ASP A 141 19.15 -10.30 -13.16
N GLU A 142 18.33 -10.19 -12.11
CA GLU A 142 17.46 -11.29 -11.67
C GLU A 142 15.98 -11.04 -11.96
N SER A 143 15.26 -12.11 -12.32
CA SER A 143 13.80 -12.08 -12.36
C SER A 143 13.25 -11.89 -10.94
N VAL A 144 12.71 -10.71 -10.67
CA VAL A 144 12.14 -10.37 -9.37
C VAL A 144 10.90 -11.21 -9.06
N ARG A 145 10.89 -11.83 -7.89
CA ARG A 145 9.74 -12.52 -7.30
C ARG A 145 9.41 -11.89 -5.95
N CYS A 146 8.18 -11.41 -5.78
CA CYS A 146 7.72 -10.73 -4.60
C CYS A 146 6.62 -11.52 -3.87
N ILE A 147 6.57 -11.40 -2.54
CA ILE A 147 5.42 -11.83 -1.74
C ILE A 147 4.61 -10.59 -1.35
N ASP A 148 3.31 -10.55 -1.63
CA ASP A 148 2.39 -9.53 -1.13
C ASP A 148 1.53 -10.11 -0.01
N ILE A 149 1.72 -9.62 1.22
CA ILE A 149 1.03 -10.12 2.42
C ILE A 149 -0.25 -9.31 2.64
N GLY A 150 -1.40 -9.96 2.60
CA GLY A 150 -2.71 -9.30 2.70
C GLY A 150 -3.03 -8.56 1.40
N SER A 151 -3.00 -9.30 0.29
CA SER A 151 -3.18 -8.75 -1.06
C SER A 151 -4.58 -8.15 -1.29
N GLY A 152 -5.56 -8.53 -0.45
CA GLY A 152 -6.94 -8.07 -0.50
C GLY A 152 -7.66 -8.52 -1.77
N ALA A 153 -8.98 -8.27 -1.81
CA ALA A 153 -9.80 -8.65 -2.97
C ALA A 153 -9.30 -8.02 -4.29
N SER A 154 -8.76 -6.80 -4.21
CA SER A 154 -8.25 -6.08 -5.38
C SER A 154 -6.97 -6.67 -5.99
N CYS A 155 -6.16 -7.40 -5.22
CA CYS A 155 -4.84 -7.90 -5.65
C CYS A 155 -3.95 -6.79 -6.24
N ILE A 156 -4.04 -5.57 -5.71
CA ILE A 156 -3.59 -4.36 -6.41
C ILE A 156 -2.09 -4.30 -6.64
N TYR A 157 -1.27 -4.68 -5.66
CA TYR A 157 0.18 -4.62 -5.82
C TYR A 157 0.70 -5.67 -6.80
N PRO A 158 0.25 -6.94 -6.75
CA PRO A 158 0.58 -7.93 -7.77
C PRO A 158 0.21 -7.47 -9.17
N LEU A 159 -1.01 -6.96 -9.37
CA LEU A 159 -1.47 -6.50 -10.68
C LEU A 159 -0.63 -5.31 -11.21
N LEU A 160 -0.41 -4.29 -10.37
CA LEU A 160 0.41 -3.14 -10.76
C LEU A 160 1.87 -3.52 -10.99
N GLY A 161 2.48 -4.31 -10.10
CA GLY A 161 3.88 -4.72 -10.20
C GLY A 161 4.13 -5.64 -11.39
N ALA A 162 3.22 -6.57 -11.68
CA ALA A 162 3.29 -7.41 -12.87
C ALA A 162 3.18 -6.55 -14.14
N LYS A 163 2.23 -5.60 -14.18
CA LYS A 163 2.01 -4.75 -15.35
C LYS A 163 3.13 -3.75 -15.60
N VAL A 164 3.64 -3.10 -14.54
CA VAL A 164 4.60 -2.00 -14.63
C VAL A 164 6.04 -2.51 -14.64
N CYS A 165 6.34 -3.57 -13.90
CA CYS A 165 7.70 -4.06 -13.70
C CYS A 165 7.94 -5.48 -14.22
N GLY A 166 6.91 -6.20 -14.69
CA GLY A 166 7.04 -7.60 -15.13
C GLY A 166 7.37 -8.59 -14.01
N TRP A 167 7.13 -8.20 -12.75
CA TRP A 167 7.48 -9.03 -11.60
C TRP A 167 6.55 -10.22 -11.41
N LYS A 168 7.11 -11.28 -10.82
CA LYS A 168 6.33 -12.43 -10.35
C LYS A 168 5.87 -12.18 -8.92
N PHE A 169 4.65 -12.56 -8.60
CA PHE A 169 4.04 -12.35 -7.29
C PHE A 169 3.46 -13.63 -6.70
N ILE A 170 3.63 -13.74 -5.39
CA ILE A 170 2.87 -14.63 -4.53
C ILE A 170 1.98 -13.72 -3.68
N ALA A 171 0.71 -13.65 -4.04
CA ALA A 171 -0.30 -12.84 -3.38
C ALA A 171 -0.97 -13.66 -2.28
N VAL A 172 -0.75 -13.29 -1.03
CA VAL A 172 -1.26 -14.02 0.14
C VAL A 172 -2.50 -13.34 0.66
N GLU A 173 -3.55 -14.12 0.90
CA GLU A 173 -4.80 -13.65 1.52
C GLU A 173 -5.40 -14.77 2.38
N LYS A 174 -6.20 -14.40 3.39
CA LYS A 174 -6.87 -15.35 4.32
C LYS A 174 -8.38 -15.39 4.15
N LEU A 175 -8.98 -14.31 3.64
CA LEU A 175 -10.44 -14.22 3.53
C LEU A 175 -10.89 -14.96 2.26
N PRO A 176 -11.72 -16.02 2.36
CA PRO A 176 -12.12 -16.83 1.20
C PRO A 176 -12.67 -16.01 0.03
N ASP A 177 -13.61 -15.09 0.31
CA ASP A 177 -14.20 -14.23 -0.73
C ASP A 177 -13.16 -13.29 -1.36
N ALA A 178 -12.19 -12.81 -0.58
CA ALA A 178 -11.13 -11.94 -1.09
C ALA A 178 -10.15 -12.73 -1.95
N ILE A 179 -9.83 -13.99 -1.58
CA ILE A 179 -9.03 -14.92 -2.38
C ILE A 179 -9.73 -15.18 -3.72
N GLU A 180 -11.02 -15.49 -3.70
CA GLU A 180 -11.80 -15.75 -4.92
C GLU A 180 -11.82 -14.51 -5.83
N CYS A 181 -12.07 -13.34 -5.26
CA CYS A 181 -12.07 -12.08 -6.00
C CYS A 181 -10.68 -11.75 -6.57
N ALA A 182 -9.62 -11.92 -5.79
CA ALA A 182 -8.25 -11.71 -6.23
C ALA A 182 -7.88 -12.66 -7.39
N ARG A 183 -8.25 -13.95 -7.30
CA ARG A 183 -8.07 -14.92 -8.39
C ARG A 183 -8.82 -14.50 -9.64
N LYS A 184 -10.09 -14.11 -9.52
CA LYS A 184 -10.90 -13.58 -10.63
C LYS A 184 -10.23 -12.37 -11.28
N ASN A 185 -9.73 -11.43 -10.49
CA ASN A 185 -9.02 -10.25 -10.97
C ASN A 185 -7.73 -10.59 -11.71
N VAL A 186 -6.92 -11.53 -11.20
CA VAL A 186 -5.72 -12.00 -11.90
C VAL A 186 -6.07 -12.66 -13.23
N MET A 187 -7.09 -13.54 -13.24
CA MET A 187 -7.55 -14.23 -14.44
C MET A 187 -8.10 -13.28 -15.50
N LYS A 188 -8.94 -12.31 -15.10
CA LYS A 188 -9.55 -11.31 -15.98
C LYS A 188 -8.51 -10.46 -16.73
N ASN A 189 -7.31 -10.31 -16.16
CA ASN A 189 -6.21 -9.56 -16.75
C ASN A 189 -5.15 -10.43 -17.43
N ASN A 190 -5.34 -11.76 -17.51
CA ASN A 190 -4.41 -12.72 -18.10
C ASN A 190 -3.00 -12.69 -17.47
N LEU A 191 -2.93 -12.58 -16.13
CA LEU A 191 -1.67 -12.46 -15.39
C LEU A 191 -1.34 -13.69 -14.52
N GLN A 192 -2.00 -14.84 -14.74
CA GLN A 192 -1.81 -16.06 -13.95
C GLN A 192 -0.37 -16.61 -14.03
N ASN A 193 0.35 -16.33 -15.11
CA ASN A 193 1.75 -16.71 -15.29
C ASN A 193 2.73 -15.88 -14.43
N LEU A 194 2.29 -14.70 -13.98
CA LEU A 194 3.07 -13.80 -13.13
C LEU A 194 2.58 -13.82 -11.69
N ILE A 195 1.29 -14.03 -11.44
CA ILE A 195 0.68 -13.87 -10.12
C ILE A 195 0.02 -15.17 -9.67
N SER A 196 0.49 -15.70 -8.55
CA SER A 196 -0.15 -16.82 -7.84
C SER A 196 -0.84 -16.31 -6.58
N VAL A 197 -2.15 -16.54 -6.46
CA VAL A 197 -2.93 -16.19 -5.25
C VAL A 197 -3.01 -17.42 -4.34
N VAL A 198 -2.37 -17.32 -3.18
CA VAL A 198 -2.16 -18.41 -2.23
C VAL A 198 -2.95 -18.14 -0.96
N GLU A 199 -3.68 -19.17 -0.54
CA GLU A 199 -4.28 -19.26 0.78
C GLU A 199 -3.26 -19.89 1.74
N VAL A 200 -3.19 -19.35 2.95
CA VAL A 200 -2.33 -19.92 4.00
C VAL A 200 -3.17 -20.44 5.14
N ASP A 201 -2.82 -21.64 5.59
CA ASP A 201 -3.44 -22.24 6.76
C ASP A 201 -2.94 -21.53 8.03
N GLY A 202 -3.87 -21.01 8.83
CA GLY A 202 -3.58 -20.36 10.10
C GLY A 202 -3.22 -18.86 9.99
N PRO A 203 -2.45 -18.29 10.93
CA PRO A 203 -2.17 -16.87 10.95
C PRO A 203 -1.28 -16.47 9.77
N ILE A 204 -1.68 -15.44 9.02
CA ILE A 204 -0.83 -14.82 8.01
C ILE A 204 0.41 -14.23 8.69
N ASN A 205 1.52 -14.94 8.56
CA ASN A 205 2.85 -14.47 8.91
C ASN A 205 3.82 -14.90 7.79
N LEU A 206 4.94 -14.20 7.65
CA LEU A 206 5.84 -14.41 6.52
C LEU A 206 6.49 -15.80 6.58
N TYR A 207 6.74 -16.31 7.79
CA TYR A 207 7.34 -17.62 8.01
C TYR A 207 6.48 -18.74 7.42
N ASN A 208 5.21 -18.81 7.80
CA ASN A 208 4.27 -19.83 7.34
C ASN A 208 4.09 -19.80 5.83
N VAL A 209 3.93 -18.60 5.25
CA VAL A 209 3.85 -18.41 3.80
C VAL A 209 5.06 -19.05 3.12
N VAL A 210 6.26 -18.71 3.57
CA VAL A 210 7.49 -19.17 2.92
C VAL A 210 7.69 -20.67 3.14
N GLU A 211 7.43 -21.21 4.33
CA GLU A 211 7.45 -22.66 4.58
C GLU A 211 6.50 -23.43 3.65
N GLN A 212 5.26 -22.98 3.49
CA GLN A 212 4.26 -23.63 2.62
C GLN A 212 4.67 -23.63 1.14
N LEU A 213 5.45 -22.63 0.70
CA LEU A 213 5.96 -22.55 -0.67
C LEU A 213 7.13 -23.52 -0.96
N GLY A 214 7.67 -24.19 0.06
CA GLY A 214 8.76 -25.16 -0.07
C GLY A 214 10.17 -24.56 -0.03
N ALA A 215 11.13 -25.34 0.49
CA ALA A 215 12.48 -24.89 0.84
C ALA A 215 13.25 -24.19 -0.30
N GLU A 216 13.03 -24.62 -1.54
CA GLU A 216 13.68 -24.09 -2.75
C GLU A 216 13.12 -22.74 -3.22
N MET A 217 11.97 -22.30 -2.68
CA MET A 217 11.38 -21.02 -3.07
C MET A 217 12.19 -19.86 -2.48
N ILE A 218 12.84 -19.11 -3.38
CA ILE A 218 13.55 -17.88 -3.05
C ILE A 218 12.79 -16.68 -3.62
N CYS A 219 12.46 -15.73 -2.73
CA CYS A 219 11.83 -14.46 -3.09
C CYS A 219 12.82 -13.30 -2.95
N SER A 220 12.69 -12.29 -3.81
CA SER A 220 13.53 -11.10 -3.86
C SER A 220 13.19 -10.09 -2.76
N PHE A 221 11.92 -10.00 -2.35
CA PHE A 221 11.46 -9.22 -1.20
C PHE A 221 10.00 -9.59 -0.91
N CYS A 222 9.47 -9.10 0.21
CA CYS A 222 8.03 -9.06 0.44
C CYS A 222 7.55 -7.62 0.66
N MET A 223 6.26 -7.43 0.49
CA MET A 223 5.56 -6.17 0.71
C MET A 223 4.26 -6.44 1.46
N CYS A 224 3.78 -5.40 2.15
CA CYS A 224 2.51 -5.44 2.85
C CYS A 224 1.95 -4.01 2.97
N ASN A 225 0.62 -3.88 2.93
CA ASN A 225 -0.10 -2.73 3.45
C ASN A 225 -0.75 -3.15 4.78
N PRO A 226 -0.06 -2.98 5.92
CA PRO A 226 -0.52 -3.53 7.19
C PRO A 226 -1.85 -2.89 7.63
N PRO A 227 -2.68 -3.63 8.38
CA PRO A 227 -3.87 -3.06 9.01
C PRO A 227 -3.49 -1.90 9.95
N PHE A 228 -4.29 -0.83 9.91
CA PHE A 228 -3.94 0.46 10.47
C PHE A 228 -4.19 0.58 11.99
N PHE A 229 -5.13 -0.19 12.51
CA PHE A 229 -5.68 0.01 13.85
C PHE A 229 -5.47 -1.20 14.75
N ASP A 230 -5.42 -0.94 16.06
CA ASP A 230 -5.40 -1.99 17.07
C ASP A 230 -6.82 -2.55 17.25
N SER A 231 -6.98 -3.87 17.19
CA SER A 231 -8.26 -4.57 17.40
C SER A 231 -8.88 -4.29 18.78
N GLN A 232 -8.04 -3.98 19.78
CA GLN A 232 -8.51 -3.65 21.14
C GLN A 232 -8.91 -2.18 21.28
N ARG A 233 -8.81 -1.39 20.21
CA ARG A 233 -9.20 0.02 20.24
C ARG A 233 -10.72 0.11 20.38
N LYS A 234 -11.19 0.62 21.52
CA LYS A 234 -12.61 0.95 21.71
C LYS A 234 -13.06 1.94 20.63
N GLU A 235 -14.10 1.57 19.87
CA GLU A 235 -14.75 2.48 18.94
C GLU A 235 -15.29 3.69 19.72
N GLY A 236 -14.77 4.88 19.39
CA GLY A 236 -15.11 6.13 20.06
C GLY A 236 -14.08 7.21 19.78
N PRO A 237 -14.36 8.49 20.06
CA PRO A 237 -13.42 9.61 19.91
C PRO A 237 -12.36 9.57 21.02
N GLY A 238 -11.69 8.43 21.18
CA GLY A 238 -10.63 8.19 22.13
C GLY A 238 -9.28 8.33 21.46
N ASN A 239 -8.60 9.43 21.80
CA ASN A 239 -7.15 9.61 21.77
C ASN A 239 -6.48 9.57 20.39
N LEU A 240 -6.62 10.67 19.64
CA LEU A 240 -5.50 11.39 19.02
C LEU A 240 -6.06 12.73 18.50
N SER A 241 -5.54 13.85 19.03
CA SER A 241 -5.86 15.26 18.76
C SER A 241 -7.18 15.82 19.32
N PHE A 242 -7.06 16.96 20.04
CA PHE A 242 -8.14 17.80 20.54
C PHE A 242 -9.32 17.91 19.53
N PRO A 243 -10.53 17.42 19.88
CA PRO A 243 -11.63 17.28 18.93
C PRO A 243 -12.21 18.61 18.41
N SER A 244 -11.91 19.74 19.05
CA SER A 244 -12.53 21.02 18.71
C SER A 244 -11.92 21.75 17.50
N ARG A 245 -10.83 21.25 16.89
CA ARG A 245 -10.11 22.00 15.82
C ARG A 245 -9.72 21.21 14.59
N ARG A 246 -10.07 19.92 14.49
CA ARG A 246 -9.62 19.05 13.39
C ARG A 246 -10.77 18.76 12.40
N PRO A 247 -10.68 19.21 11.14
CA PRO A 247 -11.66 18.86 10.12
C PRO A 247 -11.67 17.35 9.88
N ALA A 248 -12.86 16.80 9.66
CA ALA A 248 -13.05 15.42 9.24
C ALA A 248 -12.20 15.09 7.99
N PRO A 249 -11.76 13.82 7.83
CA PRO A 249 -11.01 13.41 6.66
C PRO A 249 -11.76 13.71 5.36
N HIS A 250 -11.01 14.11 4.34
CA HIS A 250 -11.54 14.49 3.03
C HIS A 250 -11.98 13.27 2.19
N SER A 251 -11.54 12.07 2.55
CA SER A 251 -11.88 10.82 1.88
C SER A 251 -12.48 9.84 2.89
N CYS A 252 -13.44 9.02 2.45
CA CYS A 252 -13.85 7.85 3.23
C CYS A 252 -12.82 6.72 3.09
N THR A 253 -12.82 5.85 4.09
CA THR A 253 -12.12 4.57 4.08
C THR A 253 -13.17 3.52 4.44
N VAL A 254 -13.38 2.57 3.53
CA VAL A 254 -14.14 1.35 3.78
C VAL A 254 -13.15 0.21 3.76
N GLY A 255 -13.36 -0.80 4.57
CA GLY A 255 -12.57 -2.02 4.61
C GLY A 255 -13.14 -2.95 5.66
N ARG A 256 -12.92 -4.25 5.49
CA ARG A 256 -13.32 -5.25 6.47
C ARG A 256 -12.48 -5.10 7.74
N HIS A 257 -13.00 -5.60 8.85
CA HIS A 257 -12.29 -5.54 10.12
C HIS A 257 -10.87 -6.11 10.02
N GLU A 258 -10.71 -7.24 9.32
CA GLU A 258 -9.43 -7.91 9.11
C GLU A 258 -8.45 -7.16 8.21
N GLU A 259 -8.93 -6.26 7.36
CA GLU A 259 -8.09 -5.40 6.49
C GLU A 259 -7.67 -4.10 7.21
N MET A 260 -8.41 -3.72 8.26
CA MET A 260 -8.22 -2.44 8.95
C MET A 260 -7.62 -2.60 10.35
N PHE A 261 -7.82 -3.74 11.01
CA PHE A 261 -7.45 -3.98 12.40
C PHE A 261 -6.56 -5.22 12.56
N ALA A 262 -5.61 -5.13 13.47
CA ALA A 262 -4.84 -6.26 13.97
C ALA A 262 -4.50 -6.09 15.44
N ASP A 263 -4.27 -7.20 16.14
CA ASP A 263 -3.82 -7.17 17.53
C ASP A 263 -2.51 -6.40 17.67
N GLY A 264 -2.52 -5.36 18.52
CA GLY A 264 -1.38 -4.45 18.72
C GLY A 264 -1.13 -3.48 17.55
N GLY A 265 -2.06 -3.42 16.60
CA GLY A 265 -2.08 -2.54 15.44
C GLY A 265 -0.89 -2.71 14.49
N GLU A 266 -0.69 -1.70 13.64
CA GLU A 266 0.37 -1.64 12.62
C GLU A 266 1.76 -1.97 13.21
N VAL A 267 2.08 -1.43 14.40
CA VAL A 267 3.40 -1.60 15.03
C VAL A 267 3.66 -3.05 15.39
N HIS A 268 2.71 -3.73 16.03
CA HIS A 268 2.89 -5.12 16.41
C HIS A 268 2.90 -6.03 15.17
N PHE A 269 2.07 -5.72 14.17
CA PHE A 269 2.06 -6.43 12.90
C PHE A 269 3.43 -6.38 12.19
N VAL A 270 4.01 -5.17 12.08
CA VAL A 270 5.35 -4.94 11.52
C VAL A 270 6.43 -5.69 12.30
N LYS A 271 6.36 -5.69 13.64
CA LYS A 271 7.31 -6.42 14.49
C LYS A 271 7.28 -7.93 14.23
N ARG A 272 6.10 -8.52 14.03
CA ARG A 272 5.98 -9.95 13.69
C ARG A 272 6.68 -10.28 12.38
N ILE A 273 6.45 -9.44 11.36
CA ILE A 273 7.14 -9.56 10.07
C ILE A 273 8.66 -9.51 10.27
N ILE A 274 9.18 -8.54 11.05
CA ILE A 274 10.62 -8.46 11.37
C ILE A 274 11.14 -9.75 12.02
N ASN A 275 10.43 -10.28 13.01
CA ASN A 275 10.83 -11.53 13.67
C ASN A 275 10.83 -12.73 12.71
N ASP A 276 9.87 -12.81 11.79
CA ASP A 276 9.81 -13.87 10.79
C ASP A 276 11.00 -13.83 9.82
N SER A 277 11.44 -12.64 9.40
CA SER A 277 12.66 -12.57 8.56
C SER A 277 13.88 -13.14 9.25
N GLU A 278 14.01 -12.96 10.57
CA GLU A 278 15.21 -13.44 11.29
C GLU A 278 15.33 -14.95 11.19
N ARG A 279 14.18 -15.62 11.14
CA ARG A 279 14.07 -17.06 10.97
C ARG A 279 14.31 -17.48 9.51
N LEU A 280 13.73 -16.76 8.56
CA LEU A 280 13.76 -17.10 7.13
C LEU A 280 15.10 -16.81 6.43
N ARG A 281 15.89 -15.85 6.94
CA ARG A 281 17.24 -15.50 6.48
C ARG A 281 17.36 -15.33 4.96
N LYS A 282 17.78 -16.38 4.24
CA LYS A 282 18.09 -16.35 2.80
C LYS A 282 16.89 -16.66 1.90
N ARG A 283 15.76 -17.11 2.46
CA ARG A 283 14.57 -17.49 1.68
C ARG A 283 13.79 -16.27 1.15
N VAL A 284 13.87 -15.15 1.87
CA VAL A 284 13.40 -13.84 1.41
C VAL A 284 14.61 -12.91 1.45
N ARG A 285 15.18 -12.61 0.28
CA ARG A 285 16.49 -11.97 0.19
C ARG A 285 16.38 -10.45 0.35
N TYR A 286 17.41 -9.87 0.94
CA TYR A 286 17.78 -8.47 0.84
C TYR A 286 19.31 -8.47 0.85
N HIS A 287 19.96 -8.50 -0.31
CA HIS A 287 21.43 -8.54 -0.46
C HIS A 287 22.20 -9.75 0.13
N LYS A 288 23.45 -9.95 -0.32
CA LYS A 288 24.34 -11.07 0.06
C LYS A 288 24.94 -10.94 1.48
N ASN A 289 24.92 -9.74 2.07
CA ASN A 289 25.69 -9.42 3.29
C ASN A 289 24.92 -8.69 4.42
N PHE A 290 23.66 -8.30 4.25
CA PHE A 290 22.88 -7.61 5.29
C PHE A 290 21.46 -8.13 5.34
N PHE A 291 21.02 -8.61 6.51
CA PHE A 291 19.67 -9.10 6.69
C PHE A 291 18.75 -7.93 7.10
N TYR A 292 17.52 -7.93 6.59
CA TYR A 292 16.37 -7.06 6.94
C TYR A 292 16.26 -5.70 6.26
N TYR A 293 15.42 -5.59 5.21
CA TYR A 293 14.56 -4.41 5.05
C TYR A 293 13.20 -4.81 4.46
N TYR A 294 12.15 -4.35 5.14
CA TYR A 294 10.79 -4.39 4.66
C TYR A 294 10.44 -3.05 4.06
N ALA A 295 9.73 -3.13 2.95
CA ALA A 295 8.99 -2.03 2.43
C ALA A 295 7.67 -1.96 3.21
N PHE A 296 7.32 -0.79 3.75
CA PHE A 296 6.00 -0.53 4.31
C PHE A 296 5.40 0.68 3.59
N CYS A 297 4.16 0.55 3.11
CA CYS A 297 3.41 1.69 2.61
C CYS A 297 2.29 2.02 3.60
N LYS A 298 2.39 3.20 4.21
CA LYS A 298 1.25 3.85 4.86
C LYS A 298 0.55 4.71 3.82
N THR A 299 -0.69 4.37 3.45
CA THR A 299 -1.55 5.26 2.64
C THR A 299 -2.21 6.35 3.45
#